data_AF-A0A8H2JKQ5-F1
#
_entry.id   AF-A0A8H2JKQ5-F1
#
_cell.length_a   1.000
_cell.length_b   1.000
_cell.length_c   1.000
_cell.angle_alpha   90.00
_cell.angle_beta   90.00
_cell.angle_gamma   90.00
#
_symmetry.space_group_name_H-M   'P 1'
#
loop_
_entity.id
_entity.type
_entity.pdbx_description
1 polymer ?
#
loop_
_entity_poly.entity_id
_entity_poly.type
_entity_poly.pdbx_seq_one_letter_code
_entity_poly.pdbx_strand_id
1 'polypeptide(L)'
;TSLSAGFMVVHGNRLDELRSLVVSWMRRYPLAPLENEIALVQSNGIAQWLKLALAEDPEDDDMGGCGIAAAIDVQLPGSFMWQLYRMVLGRDEIPPKSLLDKAPLTWRLMRLLPELIDQQHFEPLQRFLTHDSDLRKRYQLAERLADLFDQ
;
A
#
# COMPACT_ATOMS: atom_id res chain seq x y z
N THR A 1 29.84 2.42 -10.05
CA THR A 1 30.27 1.80 -8.77
C THR A 1 29.31 0.67 -8.46
N SER A 2 29.77 -0.54 -8.11
CA SER A 2 28.86 -1.63 -7.76
C SER A 2 28.27 -1.41 -6.38
N LEU A 3 26.94 -1.45 -6.26
CA LEU A 3 26.23 -1.36 -4.99
C LEU A 3 26.19 -2.76 -4.34
N SER A 4 26.65 -2.87 -3.09
CA SER A 4 26.40 -4.08 -2.31
C SER A 4 25.00 -4.00 -1.72
N ALA A 5 24.19 -5.04 -1.94
CA ALA A 5 22.88 -5.14 -1.30
C ALA A 5 23.04 -5.16 0.23
N GLY A 6 22.17 -4.45 0.93
CA GLY A 6 22.16 -4.36 2.39
C GLY A 6 20.89 -3.69 2.89
N PHE A 7 20.57 -3.91 4.16
CA PHE A 7 19.49 -3.21 4.86
C PHE A 7 20.10 -2.12 5.73
N MET A 8 19.64 -0.89 5.53
CA MET A 8 20.11 0.28 6.27
C MET A 8 18.92 0.92 6.98
N VAL A 9 19.11 1.23 8.27
CA VAL A 9 18.15 2.04 9.03
C VAL A 9 18.82 3.39 9.30
N VAL A 10 18.24 4.44 8.74
CA VAL A 10 18.72 5.82 8.91
C VAL A 10 17.70 6.56 9.75
N HIS A 11 18.18 7.19 10.82
CA HIS A 11 17.36 8.02 11.70
C HIS A 11 17.69 9.49 11.46
N GLY A 12 16.66 10.32 11.39
CA GLY A 12 16.79 11.77 11.28
C GLY A 12 15.58 12.44 11.94
N ASN A 13 15.79 13.63 12.48
CA ASN A 13 14.73 14.46 13.07
C ASN A 13 14.21 15.53 12.09
N ARG A 14 14.82 15.65 10.90
CA ARG A 14 14.43 16.55 9.82
C ARG A 14 14.27 15.75 8.53
N LEU A 15 13.10 15.85 7.93
CA LEU A 15 12.79 15.15 6.67
C LEU A 15 13.68 15.63 5.51
N ASP A 16 14.08 16.90 5.50
CA ASP A 16 14.94 17.46 4.46
C ASP A 16 16.33 16.80 4.44
N GLU A 17 16.89 16.48 5.62
CA GLU A 17 18.19 15.81 5.72
C GLU A 17 18.10 14.35 5.24
N LEU A 18 17.00 13.67 5.54
CA LEU A 18 16.73 12.32 5.02
C LEU A 18 16.51 12.34 3.50
N ARG A 19 15.85 13.38 2.97
CA ARG A 19 15.72 13.61 1.52
C ARG A 19 17.10 13.77 0.89
N SER A 20 17.94 14.66 1.41
CA SER A 20 19.28 14.89 0.88
C SER A 20 20.08 13.58 0.80
N LEU A 21 20.02 12.74 1.84
CA LEU A 21 20.65 11.42 1.79
C LEU A 21 20.13 10.54 0.64
N VAL A 22 18.81 10.52 0.42
CA VAL A 22 18.19 9.76 -0.69
C VAL A 22 18.65 10.31 -2.05
N VAL A 23 18.68 11.64 -2.23
CA VAL A 23 19.16 12.28 -3.46
C VAL A 23 20.62 11.95 -3.73
N SER A 24 21.50 12.09 -2.73
CA SER A 24 22.91 11.71 -2.84
C SER A 24 23.07 10.24 -3.23
N TRP A 25 22.21 9.36 -2.68
CA TRP A 25 22.25 7.93 -2.98
C TRP A 25 21.85 7.62 -4.42
N MET A 26 20.73 8.18 -4.88
CA MET A 26 20.24 8.03 -6.27
C MET A 26 21.26 8.55 -7.29
N ARG A 27 21.89 9.70 -7.02
CA ARG A 27 22.95 10.26 -7.89
C ARG A 27 24.20 9.37 -7.93
N ARG A 28 24.59 8.79 -6.79
CA ARG A 28 25.80 7.95 -6.69
C ARG A 28 25.63 6.57 -7.31
N TYR A 29 24.41 6.02 -7.27
CA TYR A 29 24.08 4.70 -7.77
C TYR A 29 22.83 4.75 -8.65
N PRO A 30 22.91 5.35 -9.84
CA PRO A 30 21.76 5.46 -10.73
C PRO A 30 21.31 4.09 -11.22
N LEU A 31 20.00 3.90 -11.32
CA LEU A 31 19.39 2.72 -11.92
C LEU A 31 19.67 2.62 -13.43
N ALA A 32 19.39 1.45 -14.01
CA ALA A 32 19.45 1.27 -15.46
C ALA A 32 18.33 2.05 -16.16
N PRO A 33 18.47 2.37 -17.46
CA PRO A 33 17.43 3.05 -18.21
C PRO A 33 16.07 2.34 -18.12
N LEU A 34 15.00 3.11 -17.90
CA LEU A 34 13.61 2.65 -17.76
C LEU A 34 13.30 1.81 -16.52
N GLU A 35 14.23 1.69 -15.58
CA GLU A 35 13.92 1.18 -14.25
C GLU A 35 13.25 2.25 -13.39
N ASN A 36 12.34 1.82 -12.50
CA ASN A 36 11.68 2.72 -11.56
C ASN A 36 12.36 2.65 -10.18
N GLU A 37 12.54 3.81 -9.57
CA GLU A 37 12.82 3.91 -8.14
C GLU A 37 11.57 3.50 -7.36
N ILE A 38 11.71 2.61 -6.38
CA ILE A 38 10.59 2.18 -5.54
C ILE A 38 10.65 2.91 -4.21
N ALA A 39 9.64 3.72 -3.93
CA ALA A 39 9.53 4.47 -2.67
C ALA A 39 8.34 3.96 -1.85
N LEU A 40 8.62 3.38 -0.68
CA LEU A 40 7.58 3.01 0.28
C LEU A 40 7.24 4.19 1.19
N VAL A 41 5.96 4.56 1.23
CA VAL A 41 5.46 5.69 2.04
C VAL A 41 4.23 5.30 2.83
N GLN A 42 3.99 5.95 3.96
CA GLN A 42 2.83 5.64 4.82
C GLN A 42 1.55 6.39 4.42
N SER A 43 1.64 7.40 3.57
CA SER A 43 0.48 8.20 3.17
C SER A 43 0.66 8.85 1.81
N ASN A 44 -0.46 9.19 1.18
CA ASN A 44 -0.47 9.97 -0.06
C ASN A 44 0.14 11.37 0.11
N GLY A 45 0.04 11.96 1.31
CA GLY A 45 0.67 13.25 1.61
C GLY A 45 2.19 13.16 1.52
N ILE A 46 2.78 12.14 2.12
CA ILE A 46 4.23 11.87 2.03
C ILE A 46 4.62 11.52 0.59
N ALA A 47 3.79 10.74 -0.13
CA ALA A 47 4.02 10.44 -1.54
C ALA A 47 4.19 11.72 -2.38
N GLN A 48 3.27 12.66 -2.21
CA GLN A 48 3.27 13.89 -2.97
C GLN A 48 4.41 14.82 -2.54
N TRP A 49 4.65 14.94 -1.24
CA TRP A 49 5.79 15.68 -0.72
C TRP A 49 7.10 15.15 -1.29
N LEU A 50 7.33 13.83 -1.26
CA LEU A 50 8.55 13.21 -1.79
C LEU A 50 8.75 13.50 -3.27
N LYS A 51 7.69 13.41 -4.09
CA LYS A 51 7.78 13.73 -5.52
C LYS A 51 8.14 15.18 -5.76
N LEU A 52 7.55 16.12 -5.02
CA LEU A 52 7.88 17.55 -5.16
C LEU A 52 9.31 17.82 -4.69
N ALA A 53 9.68 17.29 -3.52
CA ALA A 53 11.02 17.36 -2.96
C ALA A 53 12.11 16.83 -3.90
N LEU A 54 11.85 15.73 -4.61
CA LEU A 54 12.79 15.19 -5.60
C LEU A 54 12.76 15.96 -6.93
N ALA A 55 11.68 16.68 -7.24
CA ALA A 55 11.58 17.51 -8.44
C ALA A 55 12.18 18.90 -8.27
N GLU A 56 12.50 19.33 -7.05
CA GLU A 56 13.22 20.60 -6.80
C GLU A 56 14.54 20.65 -7.56
N ASP A 57 14.96 21.88 -7.87
CA ASP A 57 16.18 22.11 -8.63
C ASP A 57 17.41 21.49 -7.94
N PRO A 58 18.39 20.98 -8.71
CA PRO A 58 19.65 20.51 -8.15
C PRO A 58 20.42 21.67 -7.48
N GLU A 59 20.90 21.44 -6.26
CA GLU A 59 21.85 22.32 -5.58
C GLU A 59 23.21 21.60 -5.40
N ASP A 60 24.29 22.38 -5.23
CA ASP A 60 25.68 21.90 -5.18
C ASP A 60 26.00 21.05 -3.95
N ASP A 61 25.20 21.13 -2.88
CA ASP A 61 25.40 20.48 -1.59
C ASP A 61 24.41 19.32 -1.32
N ASP A 62 23.74 18.82 -2.36
CA ASP A 62 22.66 17.82 -2.27
C ASP A 62 21.48 18.28 -1.36
N MET A 63 21.39 19.57 -1.03
CA MET A 63 20.24 20.13 -0.32
C MET A 63 19.04 20.36 -1.24
N GLY A 64 19.25 20.43 -2.56
CA GLY A 64 18.20 20.46 -3.57
C GLY A 64 17.67 19.07 -3.98
N GLY A 65 16.85 19.04 -5.04
CA GLY A 65 16.28 17.81 -5.60
C GLY A 65 17.10 17.25 -6.78
N CYS A 66 16.46 16.42 -7.59
CA CYS A 66 17.01 15.88 -8.84
C CYS A 66 16.69 16.76 -10.06
N GLY A 67 15.93 17.85 -9.90
CA GLY A 67 15.38 18.68 -10.98
C GLY A 67 14.19 18.07 -11.70
N ILE A 68 13.93 16.77 -11.49
CA ILE A 68 12.78 16.04 -12.01
C ILE A 68 12.48 14.83 -11.14
N ALA A 69 11.20 14.60 -10.86
CA ALA A 69 10.70 13.37 -10.26
C ALA A 69 9.94 12.56 -11.30
N ALA A 70 10.63 11.61 -11.94
CA ALA A 70 10.07 10.70 -12.92
C ALA A 70 10.51 9.26 -12.61
N ALA A 71 9.76 8.27 -13.11
CA ALA A 71 10.04 6.86 -12.87
C ALA A 71 10.14 6.51 -11.36
N ILE A 72 9.29 7.12 -10.53
CA ILE A 72 9.19 6.81 -9.10
C ILE A 72 7.87 6.07 -8.86
N ASP A 73 7.97 4.78 -8.54
CA ASP A 73 6.84 3.96 -8.11
C ASP A 73 6.66 4.11 -6.60
N VAL A 74 5.69 4.94 -6.21
CA VAL A 74 5.38 5.19 -4.81
C VAL A 74 4.31 4.21 -4.35
N GLN A 75 4.64 3.39 -3.36
CA GLN A 75 3.76 2.32 -2.87
C GLN A 75 3.48 2.46 -1.37
N LEU A 76 2.28 2.02 -0.97
CA LEU A 76 1.93 1.83 0.43
C LEU A 76 2.43 0.45 0.93
N PRO A 77 2.74 0.30 2.24
CA PRO A 77 3.31 -0.94 2.77
C PRO A 77 2.47 -2.18 2.47
N GLY A 78 1.15 -2.12 2.62
CA GLY A 78 0.26 -3.25 2.37
C GLY A 78 0.36 -3.79 0.95
N SER A 79 0.25 -2.89 -0.05
CA SER A 79 0.35 -3.26 -1.47
C SER A 79 1.74 -3.80 -1.82
N PHE A 80 2.81 -3.20 -1.28
CA PHE A 80 4.17 -3.66 -1.52
C PHE A 80 4.42 -5.05 -0.92
N MET A 81 3.93 -5.32 0.28
CA MET A 81 4.03 -6.66 0.90
C MET A 81 3.37 -7.73 0.04
N TRP A 82 2.20 -7.44 -0.55
CA TRP A 82 1.57 -8.37 -1.49
C TRP A 82 2.43 -8.62 -2.73
N GLN A 83 3.02 -7.57 -3.31
CA GLN A 83 3.95 -7.72 -4.43
C GLN A 83 5.19 -8.54 -4.08
N LEU A 84 5.75 -8.36 -2.87
CA LEU A 84 6.86 -9.16 -2.38
C LEU A 84 6.47 -10.63 -2.24
N TYR A 85 5.31 -10.94 -1.65
CA TYR A 85 4.84 -12.33 -1.58
C TYR A 85 4.76 -12.97 -2.96
N ARG A 86 4.19 -12.27 -3.94
CA ARG A 86 4.12 -12.75 -5.34
C ARG A 86 5.50 -12.96 -5.95
N MET A 87 6.45 -12.07 -5.66
CA MET A 87 7.80 -12.15 -6.21
C MET A 87 8.61 -13.31 -5.62
N VAL A 88 8.46 -13.57 -4.32
CA VAL A 88 9.22 -14.60 -3.60
C VAL A 88 8.57 -15.99 -3.75
N LEU A 89 7.26 -16.08 -3.62
CA LEU A 89 6.54 -17.36 -3.58
C LEU A 89 6.05 -17.84 -4.95
N GLY A 90 6.09 -16.98 -5.97
CA GLY A 90 5.70 -17.31 -7.34
C GLY A 90 4.52 -16.48 -7.83
N ARG A 91 4.71 -15.82 -8.98
CA ARG A 91 3.71 -14.93 -9.58
C ARG A 91 2.50 -15.67 -10.14
N ASP A 92 2.67 -16.95 -10.48
CA ASP A 92 1.63 -17.82 -11.02
C ASP A 92 0.78 -18.45 -9.91
N GLU A 93 1.37 -18.68 -8.74
CA GLU A 93 0.69 -19.25 -7.57
C GLU A 93 -0.14 -18.20 -6.81
N ILE A 94 0.32 -16.96 -6.78
CA ILE A 94 -0.35 -15.88 -6.03
C ILE A 94 -1.00 -14.88 -6.99
N PRO A 95 -2.33 -14.65 -6.88
CA PRO A 95 -3.03 -13.76 -7.78
C PRO A 95 -2.56 -12.30 -7.64
N PRO A 96 -2.69 -11.48 -8.71
CA PRO A 96 -2.26 -10.08 -8.69
C PRO A 96 -2.92 -9.21 -7.62
N LYS A 97 -4.13 -9.56 -7.20
CA LYS A 97 -4.88 -8.90 -6.12
C LYS A 97 -5.23 -9.93 -5.07
N SER A 98 -5.25 -9.54 -3.80
CA SER A 98 -5.63 -10.45 -2.74
C SER A 98 -7.13 -10.71 -2.82
N LEU A 99 -7.51 -11.98 -2.72
CA LEU A 99 -8.93 -12.37 -2.64
C LEU A 99 -9.56 -11.97 -1.29
N LEU A 100 -8.73 -11.56 -0.35
CA LEU A 100 -9.12 -11.08 0.98
C LEU A 100 -9.00 -9.57 1.11
N ASP A 101 -8.65 -8.84 0.04
CA ASP A 101 -8.77 -7.38 0.01
C ASP A 101 -10.21 -6.99 0.37
N LYS A 102 -10.38 -5.86 1.08
CA LYS A 102 -11.68 -5.36 1.55
C LYS A 102 -12.79 -5.46 0.50
N ALA A 103 -12.57 -4.96 -0.72
CA ALA A 103 -13.61 -4.91 -1.74
C ALA A 103 -14.11 -6.31 -2.18
N PRO A 104 -13.24 -7.24 -2.61
CA PRO A 104 -13.62 -8.64 -2.82
C PRO A 104 -14.29 -9.29 -1.60
N LEU A 105 -13.75 -9.03 -0.40
CA LEU A 105 -14.25 -9.63 0.83
C LEU A 105 -15.66 -9.15 1.18
N THR A 106 -15.98 -7.87 0.98
CA THR A 106 -17.34 -7.32 1.14
C THR A 106 -18.35 -8.09 0.29
N TRP A 107 -18.04 -8.33 -0.99
CA TRP A 107 -18.94 -9.08 -1.88
C TRP A 107 -19.04 -10.56 -1.51
N ARG A 108 -17.94 -11.14 -1.03
CA ARG A 108 -17.94 -12.52 -0.53
C ARG A 108 -18.82 -12.65 0.71
N LEU A 109 -18.73 -11.70 1.65
CA LEU A 109 -19.56 -11.64 2.85
C LEU A 109 -21.03 -11.37 2.52
N MET A 110 -21.31 -10.51 1.54
CA MET A 110 -22.67 -10.31 1.02
C MET A 110 -23.36 -11.61 0.58
N ARG A 111 -22.58 -12.53 -0.01
CA ARG A 111 -23.05 -13.86 -0.41
C ARG A 111 -23.13 -14.84 0.77
N LEU A 112 -22.18 -14.80 1.70
CA LEU A 112 -22.11 -15.76 2.80
C LEU A 112 -23.08 -15.46 3.95
N LEU A 113 -23.33 -14.19 4.28
CA LEU A 113 -24.17 -13.81 5.43
C LEU A 113 -25.55 -14.51 5.45
N PRO A 114 -26.31 -14.61 4.34
CA PRO A 114 -27.59 -15.31 4.33
C PRO A 114 -27.51 -16.80 4.69
N GLU A 115 -26.37 -17.44 4.44
CA GLU A 115 -26.15 -18.87 4.74
C GLU A 115 -25.77 -19.10 6.21
N LEU A 116 -25.35 -18.04 6.92
CA LEU A 116 -24.83 -18.11 8.29
C LEU A 116 -25.82 -17.61 9.36
N ILE A 117 -26.76 -16.76 8.98
CA ILE A 117 -27.63 -16.05 9.95
C ILE A 117 -28.56 -16.95 10.76
N ASP A 118 -28.86 -18.15 10.28
CA ASP A 118 -29.72 -19.12 10.98
C ASP A 118 -28.92 -20.08 11.87
N GLN A 119 -27.60 -19.91 11.96
CA GLN A 119 -26.74 -20.70 12.83
C GLN A 119 -26.80 -20.20 14.29
N GLN A 120 -26.51 -21.10 15.21
CA GLN A 120 -26.39 -20.77 16.64
C GLN A 120 -25.34 -19.66 16.84
N HIS A 121 -25.62 -18.71 17.73
CA HIS A 121 -24.78 -17.53 18.05
C HIS A 121 -24.87 -16.36 17.05
N PHE A 122 -25.61 -16.49 15.94
CA PHE A 122 -25.83 -15.41 14.97
C PHE A 122 -27.15 -14.65 15.19
N GLU A 123 -27.85 -14.87 16.30
CA GLU A 123 -29.16 -14.26 16.59
C GLU A 123 -29.13 -12.72 16.53
N PRO A 124 -28.09 -12.02 17.02
CA PRO A 124 -27.99 -10.56 16.87
C PRO A 124 -27.90 -10.12 15.40
N LEU A 125 -27.14 -10.85 14.57
CA LEU A 125 -27.03 -10.56 13.13
C LEU A 125 -28.35 -10.83 12.42
N GLN A 126 -29.03 -11.93 12.75
CA GLN A 126 -30.33 -12.29 12.19
C GLN A 126 -31.36 -11.17 12.45
N ARG A 127 -31.44 -10.71 13.70
CA ARG A 127 -32.32 -9.58 14.10
C ARG A 127 -31.98 -8.29 13.36
N PHE A 128 -30.69 -7.98 13.22
CA PHE A 128 -30.25 -6.79 12.50
C PHE A 128 -30.66 -6.81 11.01
N LEU A 129 -30.51 -7.96 10.37
CA LEU A 129 -30.81 -8.17 8.95
C LEU A 129 -32.30 -8.43 8.68
N THR A 130 -33.16 -8.42 9.71
CA THR A 130 -34.60 -8.55 9.51
C THR A 130 -35.15 -7.30 8.81
N HIS A 131 -36.07 -7.50 7.86
CA HIS A 131 -36.67 -6.43 7.03
C HIS A 131 -35.66 -5.65 6.17
N ASP A 132 -34.63 -6.31 5.65
CA ASP A 132 -33.60 -5.72 4.77
C ASP A 132 -33.92 -5.96 3.27
N SER A 133 -35.07 -5.48 2.80
CA SER A 133 -35.53 -5.73 1.42
C SER A 133 -34.67 -5.03 0.36
N ASP A 134 -33.99 -3.94 0.70
CA ASP A 134 -33.08 -3.21 -0.19
C ASP A 134 -31.60 -3.63 -0.05
N LEU A 135 -31.31 -4.64 0.77
CA LEU A 135 -29.97 -5.18 1.06
C LEU A 135 -28.98 -4.16 1.67
N ARG A 136 -29.45 -2.99 2.08
CA ARG A 136 -28.58 -1.90 2.56
C ARG A 136 -27.91 -2.27 3.86
N LYS A 137 -28.63 -2.87 4.81
CA LYS A 137 -28.06 -3.28 6.10
C LYS A 137 -27.05 -4.39 5.90
N ARG A 138 -27.34 -5.35 5.02
CA ARG A 138 -26.41 -6.43 4.65
C ARG A 138 -25.12 -5.89 4.05
N TYR A 139 -25.22 -4.93 3.12
CA TYR A 139 -24.05 -4.31 2.51
C TYR A 139 -23.19 -3.57 3.55
N GLN A 140 -23.81 -2.74 4.39
CA GLN A 140 -23.08 -2.00 5.44
C GLN A 140 -22.43 -2.93 6.47
N LEU A 141 -23.09 -4.03 6.82
CA LEU A 141 -22.52 -5.04 7.71
C LEU A 141 -21.34 -5.77 7.04
N ALA A 142 -21.50 -6.20 5.79
CA ALA A 142 -20.44 -6.86 5.04
C ALA A 142 -19.23 -5.95 4.87
N GLU A 143 -19.43 -4.66 4.60
CA GLU A 143 -18.36 -3.67 4.51
C GLU A 143 -17.63 -3.50 5.84
N ARG A 144 -18.36 -3.35 6.95
CA ARG A 144 -17.75 -3.23 8.30
C ARG A 144 -17.01 -4.47 8.74
N LEU A 145 -17.52 -5.66 8.39
CA LEU A 145 -16.85 -6.93 8.67
C LEU A 145 -15.60 -7.09 7.81
N ALA A 146 -15.66 -6.71 6.53
CA ALA A 146 -14.49 -6.69 5.66
C ALA A 146 -13.43 -5.72 6.18
N ASP A 147 -13.84 -4.53 6.64
CA ASP A 147 -12.95 -3.57 7.31
C ASP A 147 -12.28 -4.15 8.57
N LEU A 148 -13.02 -4.92 9.37
CA LEU A 148 -12.48 -5.55 10.57
C LEU A 148 -11.46 -6.66 10.23
N PHE A 149 -11.70 -7.41 9.14
CA PHE A 149 -10.79 -8.47 8.70
C PHE A 149 -9.54 -7.94 7.96
N ASP A 150 -9.59 -6.73 7.42
CA ASP A 150 -8.47 -6.07 6.73
C ASP A 150 -7.47 -5.41 7.69
N GLN A 151 -7.89 -5.15 8.94
CA GLN A 151 -7.04 -4.63 10.03
C GLN A 151 -6.03 -5.64 10.55
#